data_AF-A0A1I4XB60-F1
#
_entry.id   AF-A0A1I4XB60-F1
#
_cell.length_a   1.000
_cell.length_b   1.000
_cell.length_c   1.000
_cell.angle_alpha   90.00
_cell.angle_beta   90.00
_cell.angle_gamma   90.00
#
_symmetry.space_group_name_H-M   'P 1'
#
loop_
_entity.id
_entity.type
_entity.pdbx_description
1 polymer ?
#
loop_
_entity_poly.entity_id
_entity_poly.type
_entity_poly.pdbx_seq_one_letter_code
_entity_poly.pdbx_strand_id
1 'polypeptide(L)'
;MIEKLNKNYYVIFFNAETKTTITYNHKQYKFVQTGIKTGYHELVNFYLGKRQQIYPTIIFLDTNFNEIFFLQSYISANDFLEII
;
A
#
# COMPACT_ATOMS: atom_id res chain seq x y z
N MET A 1 11.57 -2.54 -16.83
CA MET A 1 10.83 -2.40 -15.55
C MET A 1 9.45 -3.05 -15.62
N ILE A 2 8.57 -2.58 -16.52
CA ILE A 2 7.19 -3.08 -16.62
C ILE A 2 7.13 -4.60 -16.82
N GLU A 3 7.92 -5.17 -17.74
CA GLU A 3 7.96 -6.62 -17.95
C GLU A 3 8.39 -7.41 -16.71
N LYS A 4 9.40 -6.92 -15.97
CA LYS A 4 9.90 -7.56 -14.75
C LYS A 4 8.84 -7.55 -13.65
N LEU A 5 8.13 -6.42 -13.49
CA LEU A 5 7.00 -6.31 -12.58
C LEU A 5 5.86 -7.27 -12.96
N ASN A 6 5.42 -7.24 -14.21
CA ASN A 6 4.31 -8.08 -14.67
C ASN A 6 4.61 -9.58 -14.59
N LYS A 7 5.89 -9.97 -14.68
CA LYS A 7 6.30 -11.37 -14.59
C LYS A 7 6.37 -11.88 -13.14
N ASN A 8 6.84 -11.05 -12.22
CA ASN A 8 7.21 -11.49 -10.86
C ASN A 8 6.25 -11.00 -9.77
N TYR A 9 5.46 -9.96 -10.03
CA TYR A 9 4.66 -9.26 -9.03
C TYR A 9 3.23 -9.02 -9.50
N TYR A 10 2.29 -9.02 -8.55
CA TYR A 10 0.94 -8.50 -8.76
C TYR A 10 0.87 -7.06 -8.23
N VAL A 11 0.95 -6.09 -9.13
CA VAL A 11 1.03 -4.66 -8.76
C VAL A 11 -0.36 -4.07 -8.57
N ILE A 12 -0.56 -3.39 -7.44
CA ILE A 12 -1.82 -2.69 -7.12
C ILE A 12 -1.52 -1.22 -6.89
N PHE A 13 -2.14 -0.35 -7.69
CA PHE A 13 -2.19 1.08 -7.40
C PHE A 13 -3.32 1.35 -6.42
N PHE A 14 -2.97 1.51 -5.14
CA PHE A 14 -3.95 1.67 -4.07
C PHE A 14 -4.23 3.15 -3.78
N ASN A 15 -5.50 3.56 -3.87
CA ASN A 15 -5.93 4.87 -3.40
C ASN A 15 -6.18 4.85 -1.88
N ALA A 16 -5.28 5.46 -1.12
CA ALA A 16 -5.33 5.47 0.34
C ALA A 16 -6.52 6.26 0.95
N GLU A 17 -7.15 7.12 0.16
CA GLU A 17 -8.31 7.94 0.58
C GLU A 17 -9.65 7.35 0.11
N THR A 18 -9.64 6.16 -0.47
CA THR A 18 -10.87 5.50 -0.93
C THR A 18 -11.87 5.35 0.22
N LYS A 19 -13.15 5.59 -0.08
CA LYS A 19 -14.27 5.37 0.86
C LYS A 19 -14.90 3.99 0.73
N THR A 20 -14.52 3.24 -0.30
CA THR A 20 -15.03 1.90 -0.57
C THR A 20 -14.56 0.94 0.51
N THR A 21 -15.46 0.09 1.01
CA THR A 21 -15.07 -1.00 1.93
C THR A 21 -14.33 -2.09 1.16
N ILE A 22 -13.18 -2.51 1.68
CA ILE A 22 -12.32 -3.52 1.05
C ILE A 22 -12.32 -4.76 1.93
N THR A 23 -12.64 -5.91 1.32
CA THR A 23 -12.48 -7.20 1.98
C THR A 23 -11.09 -7.72 1.70
N TYR A 24 -10.33 -7.96 2.75
CA TYR A 24 -8.94 -8.38 2.70
C TYR A 24 -8.66 -9.41 3.79
N ASN A 25 -8.10 -10.56 3.43
CA ASN A 25 -7.85 -11.69 4.33
C ASN A 25 -9.04 -12.00 5.26
N HIS A 26 -10.23 -12.16 4.68
CA HIS A 26 -11.50 -12.43 5.39
C HIS A 26 -11.96 -11.35 6.38
N LYS A 27 -11.33 -10.17 6.37
CA LYS A 27 -11.70 -9.01 7.19
C LYS A 27 -12.12 -7.84 6.30
N GLN A 28 -13.12 -7.10 6.74
CA GLN A 28 -13.53 -5.86 6.08
C GLN A 28 -12.77 -4.67 6.67
N TYR A 29 -12.27 -3.81 5.78
CA TYR A 29 -11.60 -2.56 6.11
C TYR A 29 -12.39 -1.43 5.48
N LYS A 30 -12.76 -0.44 6.28
CA LYS A 30 -13.56 0.71 5.85
C LYS A 30 -12.77 2.01 5.97
N PHE A 31 -13.35 3.07 5.42
CA PHE A 31 -12.89 4.42 5.66
C PHE A 31 -13.41 4.95 6.98
N VAL A 32 -12.51 5.52 7.79
CA VAL A 32 -12.81 6.15 9.07
C VAL A 32 -12.68 7.66 8.90
N GLN A 33 -13.80 8.36 9.01
CA GLN A 33 -13.83 9.83 9.00
C GLN A 33 -13.23 10.38 10.29
N THR A 34 -12.30 11.33 10.17
CA THR A 34 -11.72 12.07 11.30
C THR A 34 -12.09 13.56 11.29
N GLY A 35 -12.79 14.02 10.25
CA GLY A 35 -13.24 15.39 10.09
C GLY A 35 -14.08 15.55 8.82
N ILE A 36 -14.43 16.79 8.45
CA ILE A 36 -15.38 17.09 7.36
C ILE A 36 -14.90 16.56 6.00
N LYS A 37 -13.59 16.64 5.73
CA LYS A 37 -12.96 16.16 4.48
C LYS A 37 -11.73 15.29 4.75
N THR A 38 -11.58 14.80 5.98
CA THR A 38 -10.40 14.07 6.43
C THR A 38 -10.80 12.71 6.98
N GLY A 39 -9.90 11.76 6.84
CA GLY A 39 -10.06 10.41 7.34
C GLY A 39 -8.93 9.54 6.84
N TYR A 40 -9.01 8.26 7.15
CA TYR A 40 -8.05 7.27 6.70
C TYR A 40 -8.77 5.97 6.38
N HIS A 41 -8.23 5.20 5.44
CA HIS A 41 -8.71 3.86 5.18
C HIS A 41 -8.04 2.86 6.14
N GLU A 42 -8.82 2.03 6.82
CA GLU A 42 -8.31 1.09 7.84
C GLU A 42 -7.25 0.13 7.28
N LEU A 43 -7.35 -0.28 6.01
CA LEU A 43 -6.34 -1.15 5.38
C LEU A 43 -4.97 -0.47 5.29
N VAL A 44 -4.95 0.84 5.04
CA VAL A 44 -3.71 1.62 5.02
C VAL A 44 -3.14 1.67 6.43
N ASN A 45 -3.97 1.99 7.41
CA ASN A 45 -3.55 2.04 8.82
C ASN A 45 -3.04 0.68 9.33
N PHE A 46 -3.64 -0.43 8.89
CA PHE A 46 -3.18 -1.79 9.21
C PHE A 46 -1.74 -2.02 8.75
N TYR A 47 -1.41 -1.63 7.52
CA TYR A 47 -0.06 -1.79 6.97
C TYR A 47 0.94 -0.78 7.50
N LEU A 48 0.51 0.46 7.76
CA LEU A 48 1.37 1.46 8.39
C LEU A 48 1.76 1.06 9.82
N GLY A 49 0.83 0.44 10.55
CA GLY A 49 1.04 0.08 11.94
C GLY A 49 1.33 1.31 12.81
N LYS A 50 2.57 1.44 13.29
CA LYS A 50 3.04 2.60 14.08
C LYS A 50 3.75 3.67 13.24
N ARG A 51 3.93 3.44 11.94
CA ARG A 51 4.63 4.38 11.04
C ARG A 51 3.73 5.57 10.72
N GLN A 52 4.35 6.72 10.47
CA GLN A 52 3.62 7.91 10.02
C GLN A 52 3.03 7.67 8.63
N GLN A 53 1.90 8.31 8.32
CA GLN A 53 1.28 8.22 7.01
C GLN A 53 1.97 9.18 6.04
N ILE A 54 3.00 8.69 5.34
CA ILE A 54 3.78 9.45 4.35
C ILE A 54 3.44 8.93 2.94
N TYR A 55 3.26 9.83 1.98
CA TYR A 55 3.01 9.47 0.58
C TYR A 55 4.13 10.02 -0.33
N PRO A 56 4.51 9.28 -1.38
CA PRO A 56 4.06 7.93 -1.72
C PRO A 56 4.62 6.85 -0.77
N THR A 57 3.87 5.75 -0.62
CA THR A 57 4.32 4.54 0.10
C THR A 57 4.24 3.33 -0.85
N ILE A 58 5.27 2.49 -0.86
CA ILE A 58 5.30 1.21 -1.57
C ILE A 58 5.50 0.10 -0.53
N ILE A 59 4.68 -0.95 -0.62
CA ILE A 59 4.73 -2.09 0.29
C ILE A 59 4.91 -3.36 -0.54
N PHE A 60 5.94 -4.14 -0.23
CA PHE A 60 6.14 -5.47 -0.79
C PHE A 60 5.57 -6.49 0.16
N LEU A 61 4.68 -7.33 -0.37
CA LEU A 61 4.01 -8.38 0.38
C LEU A 61 4.44 -9.75 -0.16
N ASP A 62 4.52 -10.73 0.73
CA ASP A 62 4.64 -12.14 0.34
C ASP A 62 3.30 -12.70 -0.18
N THR A 63 3.30 -13.95 -0.62
CA THR A 63 2.11 -14.65 -1.11
C THR A 63 1.04 -14.89 -0.03
N ASN A 64 1.40 -14.77 1.24
CA ASN A 64 0.51 -14.85 2.40
C ASN A 64 0.13 -13.46 2.93
N PHE A 65 0.43 -12.40 2.17
CA PHE A 65 0.14 -11.01 2.52
C PHE A 65 0.89 -10.45 3.73
N ASN A 66 2.01 -11.06 4.12
CA ASN A 66 2.89 -10.49 5.14
C ASN A 66 3.81 -9.43 4.51
N GLU A 67 4.07 -8.36 5.26
CA GLU A 67 5.02 -7.32 4.85
C GLU A 67 6.45 -7.88 4.78
N ILE A 68 7.06 -7.82 3.60
CA ILE A 68 8.48 -8.12 3.38
C ILE A 68 9.29 -6.83 3.51
N PHE A 69 8.83 -5.77 2.86
CA PHE A 69 9.56 -4.52 2.75
C PHE A 69 8.63 -3.33 2.56
N PHE A 70 9.07 -2.17 3.05
CA PHE A 70 8.24 -0.98 3.14
C PHE A 70 9.08 0.27 2.84
N LEU A 71 8.61 1.10 1.91
CA LEU A 71 9.29 2.30 1.43
C LEU A 71 8.36 3.51 1.46
N GLN A 72 8.81 4.60 2.07
CA GLN A 72 8.08 5.87 2.22
C GLN A 72 8.79 7.03 1.51
N SER A 73 9.10 6.83 0.24
CA SER A 73 9.79 7.84 -0.57
C SER A 73 9.39 7.70 -2.02
N TYR A 74 9.55 8.79 -2.76
CA TYR A 74 9.68 8.71 -4.20
C TYR A 74 10.97 7.95 -4.56
N ILE A 75 10.91 7.12 -5.60
CA ILE A 75 12.03 6.33 -6.10
C ILE A 75 12.05 6.45 -7.63
N SER A 76 13.22 6.67 -8.22
CA SER A 76 13.36 6.70 -9.67
C SER A 76 13.18 5.31 -10.27
N ALA A 77 12.86 5.21 -11.57
CA ALA A 77 12.69 3.91 -12.22
C ALA A 77 13.98 3.05 -12.19
N ASN A 78 15.15 3.69 -12.25
CA ASN A 78 16.44 2.99 -12.20
C ASN A 78 16.72 2.44 -10.81
N ASP A 79 16.56 3.26 -9.77
CA ASP A 79 16.78 2.81 -8.38
C ASP A 79 15.75 1.73 -7.99
N PHE A 80 14.51 1.86 -8.46
CA PHE A 80 13.48 0.86 -8.21
C PHE A 80 13.80 -0.49 -8.86
N LEU A 81 14.41 -0.49 -10.05
CA LEU A 81 14.85 -1.71 -10.74
C LEU A 81 15.94 -2.50 -9.99
N GLU A 82 16.72 -1.82 -9.14
CA GLU A 82 17.73 -2.47 -8.29
C GLU A 82 17.10 -3.15 -7.07
N ILE A 83 15.89 -2.73 -6.67
CA ILE A 83 15.15 -3.30 -5.53
C ILE A 83 14.37 -4.56 -5.95
N ILE A 84 13.76 -4.54 -7.14
CA ILE A 84 12.87 -5.62 -7.66
C ILE A 84 13.58 -6.63 -8.56
#